data_AF-A0A1M4WXC9-F1
#
_entry.id   AF-A0A1M4WXC9-F1
#
_cell.length_a   1.000
_cell.length_b   1.000
_cell.length_c   1.000
_cell.angle_alpha   90.00
_cell.angle_beta   90.00
_cell.angle_gamma   90.00
#
_symmetry.space_group_name_H-M   'P 1'
#
loop_
_entity.id
_entity.type
_entity.pdbx_description
1 polymer ?
#
loop_
_entity_poly.entity_id
_entity_poly.type
_entity_poly.pdbx_seq_one_letter_code
_entity_poly.pdbx_strand_id
1 'polypeptide(L)' 'MNKKLYTCEEHIEIALDEFVDQLTLAPEMEKITSPNEKCFFCQQQARYLLSICEEGESDAHSTDHSR' A
#
# COMPACT_ATOMS: atom_id res chain seq x y z
N MET A 1 9.36 -12.93 3.81
CA MET A 1 7.95 -13.40 3.73
C MET A 1 7.25 -12.47 2.76
N ASN A 2 6.67 -12.97 1.66
CA ASN A 2 6.10 -12.11 0.63
C ASN A 2 4.61 -11.92 0.92
N LYS A 3 4.23 -10.72 1.38
CA LYS A 3 2.83 -10.38 1.66
C LYS A 3 2.24 -9.63 0.47
N LYS A 4 1.05 -10.04 0.04
CA LYS A 4 0.30 -9.45 -1.06
C LYS A 4 -1.14 -9.16 -0.63
N LEU A 5 -1.68 -7.99 -0.97
CA LEU A 5 -3.05 -7.60 -0.62
C LEU A 5 -3.72 -6.91 -1.81
N TYR A 6 -4.96 -7.29 -2.11
CA TYR A 6 -5.76 -6.67 -3.16
C TYR A 6 -6.77 -5.70 -2.56
N THR A 7 -6.82 -4.49 -3.11
CA THR A 7 -7.72 -3.42 -2.62
C THR A 7 -8.32 -2.60 -3.76
N CYS A 8 -9.44 -1.95 -3.52
CA CYS A 8 -10.08 -1.04 -4.46
C CYS A 8 -9.54 0.39 -4.31
N GLU A 9 -9.98 1.30 -5.19
CA GLU A 9 -9.60 2.71 -5.15
C GLU A 9 -10.05 3.41 -3.85
N GLU A 10 -11.16 2.98 -3.23
CA GLU A 10 -11.66 3.62 -2.00
C GLU A 10 -10.94 3.17 -0.72
N HIS A 11 -10.40 1.95 -0.69
CA HIS A 11 -9.78 1.36 0.51
C HIS A 11 -8.27 1.19 0.35
N ILE A 12 -7.66 1.87 -0.62
CA ILE A 12 -6.21 1.81 -0.84
C ILE A 12 -5.45 2.44 0.34
N GLU A 13 -5.92 3.57 0.86
CA GLU A 13 -5.27 4.27 1.99
C GLU A 13 -5.27 3.41 3.26
N ILE A 14 -6.42 2.82 3.59
CA ILE A 14 -6.55 1.89 4.73
C ILE A 14 -5.59 0.71 4.58
N ALA A 15 -5.48 0.17 3.36
CA ALA A 15 -4.58 -0.94 3.07
C ALA A 15 -3.11 -0.56 3.25
N LEU A 16 -2.72 0.67 2.89
CA LEU A 16 -1.37 1.19 3.09
C LEU A 16 -1.06 1.36 4.58
N ASP A 17 -1.96 1.98 5.34
CA ASP A 17 -1.80 2.19 6.78
C ASP A 17 -1.58 0.87 7.52
N GLU A 18 -2.38 -0.15 7.19
CA GLU A 18 -2.22 -1.51 7.76
C GLU A 18 -0.86 -2.13 7.45
N PHE A 19 -0.31 -1.90 6.26
CA PHE A 19 1.02 -2.40 5.89
C PHE A 19 2.12 -1.65 6.64
N VAL A 20 1.98 -0.32 6.78
CA VAL A 20 2.91 0.51 7.53
C VAL A 20 2.88 0.15 9.01
N ASP A 21 1.71 -0.07 9.60
CA ASP A 21 1.58 -0.44 11.01
C ASP A 21 2.15 -1.84 11.30
N GLN A 22 1.93 -2.81 10.39
CA GLN A 22 2.34 -4.20 10.61
C GLN A 22 3.81 -4.47 10.26
N LEU A 23 4.33 -3.78 9.23
CA LEU A 23 5.66 -4.07 8.66
C LEU A 23 6.59 -2.88 8.70
N THR A 24 6.14 -1.70 9.16
CA THR A 24 6.92 -0.45 9.23
C THR A 24 7.54 -0.04 7.88
N LEU A 25 6.97 -0.55 6.79
CA LEU A 25 7.47 -0.42 5.42
C LEU A 25 6.32 -0.08 4.49
N ALA A 26 6.57 0.84 3.57
CA ALA A 26 5.63 1.15 2.50
C ALA A 26 5.60 -0.03 1.51
N PRO A 27 4.42 -0.59 1.19
CA PRO A 27 4.30 -1.59 0.14
C PRO A 27 4.42 -0.95 -1.25
N GLU A 28 4.92 -1.73 -2.20
CA GLU A 28 4.79 -1.38 -3.61
C GLU A 28 3.33 -1.48 -4.03
N MET A 29 2.84 -0.47 -4.75
CA MET A 29 1.48 -0.41 -5.26
C MET A 29 1.49 -0.59 -6.78
N GLU A 30 0.80 -1.64 -7.25
CA GLU A 30 0.61 -1.91 -8.67
C GLU A 30 -0.86 -1.76 -9.05
N LYS A 31 -1.16 -0.98 -10.10
CA LYS A 31 -2.53 -0.80 -10.60
C LYS A 31 -2.91 -1.94 -11.56
N ILE A 32 -3.97 -2.66 -11.22
CA ILE A 32 -4.48 -3.81 -11.99
C ILE A 32 -5.73 -3.41 -12.79
N THR A 33 -5.68 -3.64 -14.11
CA THR A 33 -6.75 -3.26 -15.05
C THR A 33 -7.81 -4.35 -15.23
N SER A 34 -7.46 -5.63 -15.05
CA SER A 34 -8.39 -6.77 -15.14
C SER A 34 -8.27 -7.69 -13.92
N PRO A 35 -8.73 -7.24 -12.75
CA PRO A 35 -8.68 -8.05 -11.55
C PRO A 35 -9.80 -9.10 -11.56
N ASN A 36 -9.42 -10.37 -11.46
CA ASN A 36 -10.29 -11.43 -10.96
C ASN A 36 -10.44 -11.36 -9.42
N GLU A 37 -9.56 -10.61 -8.77
CA GLU A 37 -9.50 -10.48 -7.33
C GLU A 37 -10.44 -9.40 -6.80
N LYS A 38 -10.87 -9.59 -5.55
CA LYS A 38 -11.74 -8.66 -4.84
C LYS A 38 -10.97 -7.91 -3.77
N CYS A 39 -11.39 -6.68 -3.51
CA CYS A 39 -10.91 -5.90 -2.39
C CYS A 39 -11.13 -6.67 -1.09
N PHE A 40 -10.09 -6.78 -0.27
CA PHE A 40 -10.17 -7.47 1.01
C PHE A 40 -11.20 -6.86 1.98
N PHE A 41 -11.41 -5.54 1.91
CA PHE A 41 -12.27 -4.80 2.84
C PHE A 41 -13.76 -4.85 2.46
N CYS A 42 -14.09 -4.51 1.22
CA CYS A 42 -15.47 -4.37 0.78
C CYS A 42 -15.91 -5.46 -0.21
N GLN A 43 -15.03 -6.39 -0.59
CA GLN A 43 -15.27 -7.44 -1.58
C GLN A 43 -15.73 -6.96 -2.96
N GLN A 44 -15.58 -5.66 -3.25
CA GLN A 44 -15.78 -5.11 -4.58
C GLN A 44 -14.58 -5.42 -5.47
N GLN A 45 -14.65 -5.05 -6.74
CA GLN A 45 -13.55 -5.29 -7.67
C GLN A 45 -12.28 -4.57 -7.21
N ALA A 46 -11.19 -5.31 -7.03
CA ALA A 46 -9.90 -4.72 -6.70
C ALA A 46 -9.41 -3.83 -7.85
N ARG A 47 -8.52 -2.88 -7.57
CA ARG A 47 -7.91 -1.98 -8.55
C ARG A 47 -6.41 -1.84 -8.34
N TYR A 48 -5.95 -2.21 -7.15
CA TYR A 48 -4.54 -2.18 -6.78
C TYR A 48 -4.13 -3.49 -6.09
N LEU A 49 -2.89 -3.88 -6.35
CA LEU A 49 -2.16 -4.91 -5.63
C LEU A 49 -1.06 -4.22 -4.82
N LEU A 50 -1.05 -4.47 -3.51
CA LEU A 50 0.04 -4.10 -2.62
C LEU A 50 0.97 -5.30 -2.42
N SER A 51 2.27 -5.10 -2.57
CA SER A 51 3.29 -6.13 -2.29
C SER A 51 4.53 -5.54 -1.66
N ILE A 52 5.10 -6.22 -0.66
CA ILE A 52 6.43 -5.85 -0.13
C ILE A 52 7.48 -6.80 -0.69
N CYS A 53 8.43 -6.20 -1.39
CA CYS A 53 9.79 -6.65 -1.58
C CYS A 53 10.63 -5.72 -0.67
N GLU A 54 11.56 -6.21 0.14
CA GLU A 54 12.18 -5.38 1.20
C GLU A 54 13.12 -4.28 0.68
N GLU A 55 12.63 -3.05 0.42
CA GLU A 55 13.45 -1.83 0.37
C GLU A 55 12.68 -0.65 0.99
N GLY A 56 13.05 -0.29 2.21
CA GLY A 56 12.40 0.76 2.99
C GLY A 56 12.92 2.15 2.63
N GLU A 57 12.13 2.92 1.88
CA GLU A 57 12.37 4.34 1.66
C GLU A 57 11.65 5.16 2.75
N SER A 58 12.42 5.60 3.75
CA SER A 58 12.03 6.67 4.66
C SER A 58 12.39 8.02 4.03
N ASP A 59 11.48 8.62 3.27
CA ASP A 59 11.72 9.92 2.65
C ASP A 59 11.41 11.09 3.59
N ALA A 60 12.50 11.77 3.94
CA ALA A 60 12.69 13.14 4.37
C ALA A 60 11.44 14.00 4.67
N HIS A 61 11.24 14.30 5.96
CA HIS A 61 10.67 15.60 6.32
C HIS A 61 11.81 16.59 6.59
N SER A 62 12.09 17.38 5.56
CA SER A 62 13.00 18.52 5.56
C SER A 62 12.65 19.48 6.71
N THR A 63 13.49 19.52 7.75
CA THR A 63 13.45 20.65 8.70
C THR A 63 14.09 21.86 8.04
N ASP A 64 13.32 22.63 7.27
CA ASP A 64 13.62 24.04 7.03
C ASP A 64 13.13 24.83 8.24
N HIS A 65 14.02 25.17 9.16
CA HIS A 65 13.87 26.36 10.00
C HIS A 65 15.15 27.17 9.91
N SER A 66 15.26 27.91 8.81
CA SER A 66 16.12 29.07 8.70
C SER A 66 15.85 30.05 9.86
N ARG A 67 16.79 30.18 10.80
CA ARG A 67 16.94 31.38 11.64
C ARG A 67 18.33 31.53 12.24
#